data_AF-A0A966Q2W2-F1
#
_entry.id   AF-A0A966Q2W2-F1
#
_cell.length_a   1.000
_cell.length_b   1.000
_cell.length_c   1.000
_cell.angle_alpha   90.00
_cell.angle_beta   90.00
_cell.angle_gamma   90.00
#
_symmetry.space_group_name_H-M   'P 1'
#
loop_
_entity.id
_entity.type
_entity.pdbx_description
1 polymer ?
#
loop_
_entity_poly.entity_id
_entity_poly.type
_entity_poly.pdbx_seq_one_letter_code
_entity_poly.pdbx_strand_id
1 'polypeptide(L)'
;MTGKSWIQVGDKQPTQSTIPMPQTEQANATINVSSGITLNLGNYESLRIDVGITLPCKPTKKDVEDTYARCIEWVEEKLQQQTAEVKNSIKK
;
A
#
# COMPACT_ATOMS: atom_id res chain seq x y z
N MET A 1 -10.53 -30.32 -24.28
CA MET A 1 -10.32 -31.60 -25.01
C MET A 1 -9.20 -32.33 -24.29
N THR A 2 -9.53 -33.37 -23.53
CA THR A 2 -8.66 -34.02 -22.55
C THR A 2 -8.16 -35.36 -23.10
N GLY A 3 -6.86 -35.45 -23.41
CA GLY A 3 -6.20 -36.70 -23.80
C GLY A 3 -5.89 -37.55 -22.57
N LYS A 4 -6.36 -38.80 -22.55
CA LYS A 4 -6.01 -39.80 -21.52
C LYS A 4 -4.93 -40.71 -22.08
N SER A 5 -3.77 -40.75 -21.43
CA SER A 5 -2.73 -41.76 -21.70
C SER A 5 -2.71 -42.77 -20.55
N TRP A 6 -2.65 -44.06 -20.87
CA TRP A 6 -2.59 -45.16 -19.90
C TRP A 6 -1.17 -45.71 -19.86
N ILE A 7 -0.65 -45.94 -18.66
CA ILE A 7 0.54 -46.75 -18.43
C ILE A 7 0.13 -47.84 -17.43
N GLN A 8 0.19 -49.12 -17.84
CA GLN A 8 0.04 -50.24 -16.93
C GLN A 8 1.39 -50.63 -16.34
N VAL A 9 1.51 -50.56 -15.02
CA VAL A 9 2.60 -51.19 -14.25
C VAL A 9 1.97 -51.86 -13.03
N GLY A 10 2.32 -53.12 -12.81
CA GLY A 10 1.68 -54.04 -11.86
C GLY A 10 1.72 -53.64 -10.38
N ASP A 11 0.79 -54.26 -9.65
CA ASP A 11 0.75 -54.56 -8.21
C ASP A 11 1.21 -53.52 -7.19
N LYS A 12 1.00 -52.22 -7.43
CA LYS A 12 0.93 -51.22 -6.35
C LYS A 12 -0.19 -50.23 -6.61
N GLN A 13 -1.06 -50.05 -5.63
CA GLN A 13 -2.15 -49.07 -5.70
C GLN A 13 -1.56 -47.70 -6.09
N PRO A 14 -2.20 -46.95 -7.00
CA PRO A 14 -1.72 -45.64 -7.39
C PRO A 14 -1.91 -44.68 -6.21
N THR A 15 -0.87 -44.52 -5.40
CA THR A 15 -0.82 -43.42 -4.43
C THR A 15 -0.75 -42.12 -5.21
N GLN A 16 -1.85 -41.37 -5.15
CA GLN A 16 -1.98 -40.03 -5.70
C GLN A 16 -1.06 -39.09 -4.93
N SER A 17 0.19 -38.97 -5.37
CA SER A 17 1.12 -37.98 -4.84
C SER A 17 0.69 -36.60 -5.32
N THR A 18 -0.02 -35.86 -4.46
CA THR A 18 -0.27 -34.43 -4.64
C THR A 18 1.07 -33.71 -4.55
N ILE A 19 1.62 -33.30 -5.69
CA ILE A 19 2.75 -32.37 -5.72
C ILE A 19 2.18 -31.02 -5.25
N PRO A 20 2.62 -30.45 -4.12
CA PRO A 20 2.22 -29.10 -3.76
C PRO A 20 2.80 -28.16 -4.83
N MET A 21 1.92 -27.48 -5.57
CA MET A 21 2.34 -26.42 -6.49
C MET A 21 3.07 -25.34 -5.68
N PRO A 22 4.20 -24.81 -6.19
CA PRO A 22 4.85 -23.68 -5.53
C PRO A 22 3.85 -22.53 -5.45
N GLN A 23 3.61 -22.04 -4.23
CA GLN A 23 2.82 -20.83 -4.03
C GLN A 23 3.63 -19.69 -4.65
N THR A 24 3.20 -19.19 -5.80
CA THR A 24 3.81 -18.00 -6.41
C THR A 24 3.76 -16.88 -5.37
N GLU A 25 4.93 -16.44 -4.88
CA GLU A 25 5.01 -15.28 -4.00
C GLU A 25 4.23 -14.13 -4.65
N GLN A 26 3.17 -13.70 -3.99
CA GLN A 26 2.39 -12.57 -4.46
C GLN A 26 3.31 -11.35 -4.32
N ALA A 27 3.73 -10.79 -5.46
CA ALA A 27 4.49 -9.56 -5.46
C ALA A 27 3.68 -8.49 -4.69
N ASN A 28 4.33 -7.84 -3.73
CA ASN A 28 3.74 -6.77 -2.92
C ASN A 28 4.34 -5.44 -3.36
N ALA A 29 3.51 -4.41 -3.46
CA ALA A 29 3.95 -3.04 -3.71
C ALA A 29 3.70 -2.18 -2.46
N THR A 30 4.40 -1.06 -2.38
CA THR A 30 4.24 -0.10 -1.28
C THR A 30 4.18 1.29 -1.88
N ILE A 31 3.22 2.09 -1.40
CA ILE A 31 3.05 3.49 -1.80
C ILE A 31 3.35 4.37 -0.60
N ASN A 32 4.21 5.36 -0.82
CA ASN A 32 4.48 6.43 0.12
C ASN A 32 3.94 7.73 -0.48
N VAL A 33 3.12 8.44 0.30
CA VAL A 33 2.63 9.78 -0.05
C VAL A 33 2.92 10.70 1.12
N SER A 34 3.55 11.83 0.84
CA SER A 34 3.86 12.88 1.80
C SER A 34 3.46 14.24 1.25
N SER A 35 2.79 15.06 2.05
CA SER A 35 2.46 16.44 1.73
C SER A 35 2.87 17.34 2.89
N GLY A 36 3.37 18.52 2.56
CA GLY A 36 3.86 19.46 3.55
C GLY A 36 3.48 20.89 3.22
N ILE A 37 3.23 21.66 4.27
CA ILE A 37 2.95 23.10 4.20
C ILE A 37 3.94 23.86 5.06
N THR A 38 4.43 24.98 4.51
CA THR A 38 5.27 25.92 5.24
C THR A 38 4.41 27.10 5.69
N LEU A 39 4.38 27.35 6.99
CA LEU A 39 3.69 28.47 7.62
C LEU A 39 4.73 29.50 8.08
N ASN A 40 4.52 30.77 7.73
CA ASN A 40 5.32 31.87 8.26
C ASN A 40 4.78 32.24 9.66
N LEU A 41 5.65 32.23 10.66
CA LEU A 41 5.29 32.51 12.06
C LEU A 41 5.48 33.98 12.44
N GLY A 42 6.07 34.80 11.56
CA GLY A 42 6.61 36.11 11.92
C GLY A 42 8.00 35.99 12.55
N ASN A 43 8.61 37.14 12.91
CA ASN A 43 9.92 37.19 13.56
C ASN A 43 11.07 36.45 12.82
N TYR A 44 11.04 36.42 11.48
CA TYR A 44 11.98 35.65 10.64
C TYR A 44 11.95 34.13 10.86
N GLU A 45 10.91 33.60 11.52
CA GLU A 45 10.72 32.18 11.78
C GLU A 45 9.64 31.58 10.87
N SER A 46 9.84 30.32 10.50
CA SER A 46 8.86 29.56 9.73
C SER A 46 8.77 28.14 10.28
N LEU A 47 7.57 27.57 10.21
CA LEU A 47 7.31 26.19 10.60
C LEU A 47 6.91 25.39 9.37
N ARG A 48 7.58 24.27 9.13
CA ARG A 48 7.17 23.29 8.13
C ARG A 48 6.47 22.13 8.82
N ILE A 49 5.23 21.88 8.42
CA ILE A 49 4.46 20.71 8.85
C ILE A 49 4.45 19.74 7.68
N ASP A 50 4.90 18.52 7.90
CA ASP A 50 4.91 17.44 6.91
C ASP A 50 4.10 16.27 7.45
N VAL A 51 3.20 15.74 6.62
CA VAL A 51 2.39 14.57 6.94
C VAL A 51 2.58 13.58 5.80
N GLY A 52 2.92 12.34 6.14
CA GLY A 52 3.03 11.27 5.17
C GLY A 52 2.54 9.95 5.72
N ILE A 53 2.07 9.10 4.81
CA ILE A 53 1.63 7.75 5.10
C ILE A 53 2.23 6.77 4.09
N THR A 54 2.56 5.58 4.57
CA THR A 54 3.05 4.48 3.74
C THR A 54 2.07 3.33 3.86
N LEU A 55 1.49 2.89 2.74
CA LEU A 55 0.54 1.78 2.70
C LEU A 55 1.01 0.68 1.73
N PRO A 56 0.88 -0.60 2.13
CA PRO A 56 1.08 -1.71 1.22
C PRO A 56 -0.11 -1.81 0.24
N CYS A 57 0.17 -2.15 -1.01
CA CYS A 57 -0.84 -2.41 -2.03
C CYS A 57 -0.42 -3.58 -2.94
N LYS A 58 -1.36 -4.08 -3.74
CA LYS A 58 -1.02 -5.02 -4.82
C LYS A 58 -0.32 -4.26 -5.95
N PRO A 59 0.62 -4.88 -6.67
CA PRO A 59 1.36 -4.29 -7.78
C PRO A 59 0.52 -4.28 -9.07
N THR A 60 -0.79 -4.01 -8.98
CA THR A 60 -1.63 -3.78 -10.15
C THR A 60 -1.86 -2.28 -10.29
N LYS A 61 -1.93 -1.79 -11.53
CA LYS A 61 -2.15 -0.36 -11.81
C LYS A 61 -3.37 0.19 -11.06
N LYS A 62 -4.48 -0.57 -11.06
CA LYS A 62 -5.71 -0.17 -10.39
C LYS A 62 -5.54 -0.09 -8.87
N ASP A 63 -4.98 -1.12 -8.25
CA ASP A 63 -4.78 -1.14 -6.79
C ASP A 63 -3.82 -0.01 -6.35
N VAL A 64 -2.83 0.32 -7.17
CA VAL A 64 -1.90 1.43 -6.93
C VAL A 64 -2.62 2.78 -6.99
N GLU A 65 -3.41 3.03 -8.04
CA GLU A 65 -4.19 4.26 -8.19
C GLU A 65 -5.22 4.43 -7.07
N ASP A 66 -5.95 3.35 -6.73
CA ASP A 66 -6.94 3.35 -5.65
C ASP A 66 -6.28 3.62 -4.28
N THR A 67 -5.12 3.03 -4.01
CA THR A 67 -4.38 3.23 -2.75
C THR A 67 -3.80 4.64 -2.66
N TYR A 68 -3.25 5.15 -3.77
CA TYR A 68 -2.72 6.51 -3.85
C TYR A 68 -3.80 7.56 -3.57
N ALA A 69 -4.99 7.42 -4.17
CA ALA A 69 -6.11 8.33 -3.93
C ALA A 69 -6.50 8.41 -2.45
N ARG A 70 -6.59 7.25 -1.77
CA ARG A 70 -6.87 7.18 -0.32
C ARG A 70 -5.76 7.80 0.52
N CYS A 71 -4.50 7.56 0.16
CA CYS A 71 -3.37 8.16 0.85
C CYS A 71 -3.40 9.68 0.78
N ILE A 72 -3.69 10.26 -0.40
CA ILE A 72 -3.81 11.71 -0.57
C ILE A 72 -4.92 12.28 0.29
N GLU A 73 -6.13 11.73 0.18
CA GLU A 73 -7.29 12.23 0.93
C GLU A 73 -6.99 12.26 2.43
N TRP A 74 -6.39 11.18 2.95
CA TRP A 74 -6.01 11.10 4.35
C TRP A 74 -4.91 12.09 4.74
N VAL A 75 -3.85 12.19 3.92
CA VAL A 75 -2.73 13.11 4.19
C VAL A 75 -3.21 14.55 4.18
N GLU A 76 -4.06 14.94 3.23
CA GLU A 76 -4.62 16.28 3.14
C GLU A 76 -5.52 16.61 4.34
N GLU A 77 -6.41 15.69 4.72
CA GLU A 77 -7.27 15.86 5.89
C GLU A 77 -6.42 16.09 7.17
N LYS A 78 -5.38 15.27 7.36
CA LYS A 78 -4.49 15.38 8.52
C LYS A 78 -3.63 16.64 8.48
N LEU A 79 -3.12 17.01 7.32
CA LEU A 79 -2.34 18.24 7.16
C LEU A 79 -3.18 19.48 7.48
N GLN A 80 -4.45 19.51 7.06
CA GLN A 80 -5.38 20.60 7.37
C GLN A 80 -5.68 20.67 8.88
N GLN A 81 -5.96 19.54 9.52
CA GLN A 81 -6.17 19.46 10.98
C GLN A 81 -4.97 20.03 11.74
N GLN A 82 -3.76 19.54 11.44
CA GLN A 82 -2.52 20.01 12.08
C GLN A 82 -2.25 21.49 11.81
N THR A 83 -2.49 21.94 10.58
CA THR A 83 -2.36 23.35 10.21
C THR A 83 -3.31 24.24 11.00
N ALA A 84 -4.56 23.81 11.21
CA ALA A 84 -5.56 24.57 11.95
C ALA A 84 -5.21 24.64 13.45
N GLU A 85 -4.78 23.53 14.05
CA GLU A 85 -4.33 23.47 15.43
C GLU A 85 -3.16 24.43 15.69
N VAL A 86 -2.14 24.39 14.82
CA VAL A 86 -0.98 25.29 14.90
C VAL A 86 -1.38 26.75 14.70
N LYS A 87 -2.25 27.06 13.72
CA LYS A 87 -2.73 28.44 13.53
C LYS A 87 -3.49 28.96 14.74
N ASN A 88 -4.24 28.10 15.43
CA ASN A 88 -4.97 28.47 16.62
C ASN A 88 -4.05 28.67 17.84
N SER A 89 -2.93 27.95 17.94
CA SER A 89 -1.97 28.13 19.03
C SER A 89 -1.15 29.42 18.88
N ILE A 90 -0.80 29.82 17.65
CA ILE A 90 -0.02 31.04 17.39
C ILE A 90 -0.83 32.32 17.60
N LYS A 91 -2.14 32.29 17.34
CA LYS A 91 -3.02 33.46 17.46
C LYS A 91 -3.46 33.77 18.90
N LYS A 92 -3.11 32.91 19.85
CA LYS A 92 -3.54 33.01 21.25
C LYS A 92 -2.49 33.74 22.07
#